data_AF-A0A950DLW3-F1
#
_entry.id   AF-A0A950DLW3-F1
#
_cell.length_a   1.000
_cell.length_b   1.000
_cell.length_c   1.000
_cell.angle_alpha   90.00
_cell.angle_beta   90.00
_cell.angle_gamma   90.00
#
_symmetry.space_group_name_H-M   'P 1'
#
loop_
_entity.id
_entity.type
_entity.pdbx_description
1 polymer ?
#
loop_
_entity_poly.entity_id
_entity_poly.type
_entity_poly.pdbx_seq_one_letter_code
_entity_poly.pdbx_strand_id
1 'polypeptide(L)'
;MSPSIGTDDFWEDLLDFVEQGKVIPVIGEHAVTFGESNQALYPWLARELESRLGINGTRLPEKPTLSDVACEHLLAGGERNAIYTRLSRILRERCPEPGGTLRDLASIDGFNLYLTTTFDPLLERALNAVRFGGKEATRTQAFFPGAANKDLPARRAELAGVTVYHVLGKVSVAACEFVAWEEDLLDFLCELPRHLRPT
;
A
#
# COMPACT_ATOMS: atom_id res chain seq x y z
N MET A 1 -3.65 12.03 29.82
CA MET A 1 -2.26 11.54 29.73
C MET A 1 -2.09 10.96 28.36
N SER A 2 -1.16 11.48 27.57
CA SER A 2 -0.78 10.84 26.31
C SER A 2 -0.09 9.53 26.67
N PRO A 3 -0.47 8.37 26.08
CA PRO A 3 0.23 7.13 26.35
C PRO A 3 1.71 7.30 25.96
N SER A 4 2.62 6.94 26.85
CA SER A 4 4.05 6.85 26.53
C SER A 4 4.24 5.65 25.60
N ILE A 5 4.30 5.93 24.30
CA ILE A 5 4.53 4.91 23.28
C ILE A 5 5.81 4.13 23.64
N GLY A 6 5.71 2.81 23.70
CA GLY A 6 6.84 1.91 23.88
C GLY A 6 7.15 1.47 25.31
N THR A 7 6.32 1.81 26.31
CA THR A 7 6.39 1.19 27.65
C THR A 7 5.75 -0.20 27.67
N ASP A 8 6.12 -1.04 28.64
CA ASP A 8 5.56 -2.39 28.78
C ASP A 8 4.02 -2.35 28.91
N ASP A 9 3.49 -1.47 29.77
CA ASP A 9 2.04 -1.25 29.93
C ASP A 9 1.34 -0.89 28.59
N PHE A 10 2.00 -0.12 27.73
CA PHE A 10 1.43 0.24 26.42
C PHE A 10 1.35 -0.99 25.50
N TRP A 11 2.36 -1.85 25.53
CA TRP A 11 2.36 -3.08 24.75
C TRP A 11 1.34 -4.09 25.25
N GLU A 12 1.20 -4.23 26.57
CA GLU A 12 0.16 -5.06 27.18
C GLU A 12 -1.24 -4.56 26.77
N ASP A 13 -1.51 -3.26 26.92
CA ASP A 13 -2.78 -2.64 26.50
C ASP A 13 -3.04 -2.82 25.00
N LEU A 14 -2.01 -2.68 24.16
CA LEU A 14 -2.13 -2.85 22.72
C LEU A 14 -2.51 -4.29 22.37
N LEU A 15 -1.86 -5.28 22.99
CA LEU A 15 -2.17 -6.70 22.77
C LEU A 15 -3.62 -6.99 23.17
N ASP A 16 -4.07 -6.49 24.32
CA ASP A 16 -5.48 -6.59 24.74
C ASP A 16 -6.44 -5.97 23.71
N PHE A 17 -6.10 -4.82 23.13
CA PHE A 17 -6.92 -4.20 22.08
C PHE A 17 -6.88 -4.96 20.75
N VAL A 18 -5.78 -5.63 20.42
CA VAL A 18 -5.68 -6.51 19.24
C VAL A 18 -6.60 -7.73 19.44
N GLU A 19 -6.54 -8.38 20.61
CA GLU A 19 -7.40 -9.52 20.93
C GLU A 19 -8.88 -9.16 20.94
N GLN A 20 -9.22 -7.95 21.41
CA GLN A 20 -10.59 -7.44 21.42
C GLN A 20 -11.06 -6.94 20.04
N GLY A 21 -10.23 -7.01 18.99
CA GLY A 21 -10.57 -6.55 17.65
C GLY A 21 -10.81 -5.03 17.59
N LYS A 22 -10.12 -4.25 18.42
CA LYS A 22 -10.24 -2.78 18.49
C LYS A 22 -9.19 -2.05 17.65
N VAL A 23 -8.14 -2.74 17.23
CA VAL A 23 -7.02 -2.15 16.47
C VAL A 23 -7.18 -2.44 14.97
N ILE A 24 -7.00 -1.41 14.13
CA ILE A 24 -6.90 -1.58 12.67
C ILE A 24 -5.46 -1.18 12.28
N PRO A 25 -4.66 -2.11 11.74
CA PRO A 25 -3.34 -1.76 11.25
C PRO A 25 -3.45 -0.89 9.99
N VAL A 26 -2.64 0.18 9.96
CA VAL A 26 -2.49 1.09 8.80
C VAL A 26 -1.06 0.99 8.29
N ILE A 27 -0.91 0.55 7.04
CA ILE A 27 0.38 0.17 6.45
C ILE A 27 0.76 1.20 5.39
N GLY A 28 1.88 1.88 5.62
CA GLY A 28 2.52 2.76 4.66
C GLY A 28 3.74 2.14 3.99
N GLU A 29 4.30 2.84 3.01
CA GLU A 29 5.42 2.37 2.16
C GLU A 29 6.65 1.88 2.94
N HIS A 30 6.94 2.48 4.09
CA HIS A 30 8.11 2.12 4.91
C HIS A 30 7.99 0.74 5.58
N ALA A 31 6.77 0.20 5.69
CA ALA A 31 6.55 -1.14 6.22
C ALA A 31 6.50 -2.22 5.12
N VAL A 32 6.47 -1.82 3.85
CA VAL A 32 6.34 -2.74 2.71
C VAL A 32 7.72 -3.28 2.33
N THR A 33 7.94 -4.55 2.66
CA THR A 33 9.18 -5.27 2.39
C THR A 33 8.94 -6.45 1.44
N PHE A 34 9.97 -6.87 0.72
CA PHE A 34 9.90 -7.97 -0.24
C PHE A 34 11.13 -8.90 -0.19
N GLY A 35 10.95 -10.12 -0.66
CA GLY A 35 11.99 -11.14 -0.77
C GLY A 35 12.49 -11.68 0.58
N GLU A 36 13.39 -12.65 0.51
CA GLU A 36 14.01 -13.27 1.70
C GLU A 36 14.91 -12.29 2.45
N SER A 37 15.53 -11.35 1.73
CA SER A 37 16.37 -10.29 2.31
C SER A 37 15.56 -9.19 3.01
N ASN A 38 14.24 -9.27 3.00
CA ASN A 38 13.34 -8.31 3.64
C ASN A 38 13.61 -6.85 3.24
N GLN A 39 13.94 -6.63 1.96
CA GLN A 39 14.30 -5.33 1.45
C GLN A 39 13.06 -4.43 1.32
N ALA A 40 13.19 -3.12 1.56
CA ALA A 40 12.11 -2.16 1.32
C ALA A 40 11.71 -2.11 -0.16
N LEU A 41 10.41 -2.24 -0.45
CA LEU A 41 9.88 -2.32 -1.81
C LEU A 41 10.00 -0.98 -2.55
N TYR A 42 9.62 0.12 -1.90
CA TYR A 42 9.47 1.43 -2.55
C TYR A 42 10.78 2.03 -3.07
N PRO A 43 11.90 2.00 -2.31
CA PRO A 43 13.21 2.40 -2.85
C PRO A 43 13.64 1.55 -4.04
N TRP A 44 13.33 0.24 -4.03
CA TRP A 44 13.62 -0.64 -5.15
C TRP A 44 12.74 -0.34 -6.38
N LEU A 45 11.44 -0.06 -6.18
CA LEU A 45 10.52 0.35 -7.25
C LEU A 45 10.96 1.66 -7.90
N ALA A 46 11.45 2.63 -7.13
CA ALA A 46 11.97 3.89 -7.67
C ALA A 46 13.15 3.66 -8.64
N ARG A 47 14.09 2.78 -8.27
CA ARG A 47 15.22 2.41 -9.13
C ARG A 47 14.79 1.65 -10.39
N GLU A 48 13.86 0.71 -10.26
CA GLU A 48 13.31 0.02 -11.44
C GLU A 48 12.56 1.00 -12.35
N LEU A 49 11.80 1.94 -11.80
CA LEU A 49 11.08 2.94 -12.56
C LEU A 49 12.03 3.90 -13.29
N GLU A 50 13.06 4.40 -12.60
CA GLU A 50 14.15 5.22 -13.17
C GLU A 50 14.73 4.55 -14.42
N SER A 51 15.12 3.27 -14.29
CA SER A 51 15.68 2.47 -15.38
C SER A 51 14.68 2.30 -16.54
N ARG A 52 13.41 2.03 -16.24
CA ARG A 52 12.35 1.79 -17.25
C ARG A 52 11.93 3.05 -18.01
N LEU A 53 12.11 4.22 -17.40
CA LEU A 53 11.86 5.52 -18.02
C LEU A 53 13.09 6.07 -18.74
N GLY A 54 14.26 5.45 -18.57
CA GLY A 54 15.50 5.88 -19.20
C GLY A 54 16.02 7.20 -18.63
N ILE A 55 15.75 7.47 -17.36
CA ILE A 55 16.24 8.69 -16.69
C ILE A 55 17.72 8.52 -16.39
N ASN A 56 18.53 9.48 -16.82
CA ASN A 56 19.94 9.50 -16.50
C ASN A 56 20.12 9.98 -15.05
N GLY A 57 20.51 9.06 -14.15
CA GLY A 57 20.58 9.26 -12.68
C GLY A 57 21.47 10.40 -12.17
N THR A 58 22.04 11.23 -13.03
CA THR A 58 22.80 12.44 -12.65
C THR A 58 21.94 13.56 -12.06
N ARG A 59 20.60 13.49 -12.20
CA ARG A 59 19.68 14.50 -11.64
C ARG A 59 18.91 14.04 -10.41
N LEU A 60 18.92 12.73 -10.13
CA LEU A 60 18.21 12.16 -9.00
C LEU A 60 19.13 12.09 -7.77
N PRO A 61 18.57 12.12 -6.54
CA PRO A 61 19.35 11.90 -5.32
C PRO A 61 19.90 10.47 -5.27
N GLU A 62 20.84 10.21 -4.35
CA GLU A 62 21.46 8.88 -4.18
C GLU A 62 20.45 7.79 -3.80
N LYS A 63 19.32 8.15 -3.19
CA LYS A 63 18.22 7.23 -2.85
C LYS A 63 16.91 7.87 -3.30
N PRO A 64 16.55 7.75 -4.60
CA PRO A 64 15.37 8.39 -5.12
C PRO A 64 14.10 7.72 -4.59
N THR A 65 13.09 8.54 -4.36
CA THR A 65 11.70 8.13 -4.13
C THR A 65 10.96 7.98 -5.47
N LEU A 66 9.75 7.42 -5.44
CA LEU A 66 8.89 7.42 -6.64
C LEU A 66 8.54 8.84 -7.09
N SER A 67 8.33 9.77 -6.15
CA SER A 67 8.07 11.17 -6.43
C SER A 67 9.24 11.82 -7.16
N ASP A 68 10.49 11.61 -6.72
CA ASP A 68 11.68 12.16 -7.39
C ASP A 68 11.75 11.70 -8.87
N VAL A 69 11.55 10.40 -9.10
CA VAL A 69 11.60 9.79 -10.43
C VAL A 69 10.48 10.30 -11.33
N ALA A 70 9.27 10.41 -10.78
CA ALA A 70 8.11 10.90 -11.52
C ALA A 70 8.25 12.40 -11.85
N CYS A 71 8.73 13.22 -10.92
CA CYS A 71 9.04 14.63 -11.14
C CYS A 71 10.07 14.82 -12.25
N GLU A 72 11.20 14.11 -12.22
CA GLU A 72 12.21 14.21 -13.27
C GLU A 72 11.69 13.78 -14.65
N HIS A 73 10.91 12.70 -14.71
CA HIS A 73 10.27 12.25 -15.96
C HIS A 73 9.37 13.32 -16.57
N LEU A 74 8.55 13.97 -15.74
CA LEU A 74 7.57 14.94 -16.19
C LEU A 74 8.18 16.29 -16.53
N LEU A 75 9.20 16.73 -15.79
CA LEU A 75 10.01 17.91 -16.13
C LEU A 75 10.74 17.75 -17.46
N ALA A 76 11.09 16.51 -17.83
CA ALA A 76 11.66 16.19 -19.14
C ALA A 76 10.63 16.09 -20.28
N GLY A 77 9.34 16.38 -20.01
CA GLY A 77 8.25 16.30 -20.98
C GLY A 77 7.72 14.89 -21.20
N GLY A 78 8.01 13.96 -20.30
CA GLY A 78 7.51 12.59 -20.36
C GLY A 78 6.01 12.49 -20.08
N GLU A 79 5.37 11.45 -20.61
CA GLU A 79 3.93 11.23 -20.42
C GLU A 79 3.61 10.70 -19.02
N ARG A 80 2.62 11.29 -18.33
CA ARG A 80 2.17 10.85 -16.99
C ARG A 80 1.73 9.38 -16.99
N ASN A 81 0.97 8.97 -18.01
CA ASN A 81 0.48 7.59 -18.18
C ASN A 81 1.61 6.55 -18.27
N ALA A 82 2.81 6.95 -18.68
CA ALA A 82 3.96 6.06 -18.72
C ALA A 82 4.33 5.58 -17.31
N ILE A 83 4.26 6.43 -16.29
CA ILE A 83 4.62 6.10 -14.90
C ILE A 83 3.78 4.91 -14.41
N TYR A 84 2.44 5.01 -14.48
CA TYR A 84 1.53 3.94 -14.04
C TYR A 84 1.72 2.65 -14.83
N THR A 85 1.81 2.77 -16.16
CA THR A 85 1.99 1.61 -17.04
C THR A 85 3.31 0.89 -16.74
N ARG A 86 4.39 1.65 -16.47
CA ARG A 86 5.70 1.08 -16.12
C ARG A 86 5.69 0.45 -14.73
N LEU A 87 5.12 1.09 -13.72
CA LEU A 87 5.00 0.50 -12.37
C LEU A 87 4.18 -0.80 -12.36
N SER A 88 3.02 -0.80 -13.01
CA SER A 88 2.18 -1.98 -13.16
C SER A 88 2.93 -3.12 -13.86
N ARG A 89 3.68 -2.79 -14.92
CA ARG A 89 4.53 -3.75 -15.63
C ARG A 89 5.68 -4.28 -14.77
N ILE A 90 6.36 -3.43 -13.98
CA ILE A 90 7.44 -3.84 -13.08
C ILE A 90 6.91 -4.85 -12.06
N LEU A 91 5.82 -4.54 -11.36
CA LEU A 91 5.24 -5.42 -10.34
C LEU A 91 4.77 -6.76 -10.93
N ARG A 92 4.25 -6.76 -12.15
CA ARG A 92 3.84 -7.99 -12.86
C ARG A 92 5.03 -8.83 -13.32
N GLU A 93 6.04 -8.21 -13.94
CA GLU A 93 7.20 -8.93 -14.51
C GLU A 93 8.16 -9.42 -13.44
N ARG A 94 8.39 -8.62 -12.40
CA ARG A 94 9.30 -8.96 -11.30
C ARG A 94 8.63 -9.83 -10.24
N CYS A 95 7.31 -9.74 -10.13
CA CYS A 95 6.48 -10.48 -9.17
C CYS A 95 7.12 -10.59 -7.77
N PRO A 96 7.39 -9.46 -7.09
CA PRO A 96 8.02 -9.49 -5.77
C PRO A 96 7.14 -10.26 -4.78
N GLU A 97 7.76 -11.20 -4.07
CA GLU A 97 7.17 -11.93 -2.96
C GLU A 97 7.26 -11.10 -1.68
N PRO A 98 6.29 -11.20 -0.75
CA PRO A 98 6.30 -10.41 0.49
C PRO A 98 7.58 -10.67 1.31
N GLY A 99 8.01 -9.68 2.09
CA GLY A 99 9.14 -9.78 3.02
C GLY A 99 8.75 -10.37 4.37
N GLY A 100 9.74 -10.62 5.23
CA GLY A 100 9.53 -11.05 6.62
C GLY A 100 8.62 -10.09 7.40
N THR A 101 8.84 -8.78 7.30
CA THR A 101 8.02 -7.80 8.04
C THR A 101 6.54 -7.89 7.70
N LEU A 102 6.18 -8.11 6.43
CA LEU A 102 4.79 -8.27 6.04
C LEU A 102 4.23 -9.64 6.46
N ARG A 103 5.05 -10.69 6.44
CA ARG A 103 4.64 -12.02 6.93
C ARG A 103 4.40 -12.02 8.43
N ASP A 104 5.25 -11.34 9.19
CA ASP A 104 5.12 -11.20 10.65
C ASP A 104 3.83 -10.44 10.98
N LEU A 105 3.57 -9.32 10.31
CA LEU A 105 2.31 -8.59 10.44
C LEU A 105 1.11 -9.48 10.07
N ALA A 106 1.20 -10.22 8.96
CA ALA A 106 0.16 -11.13 8.53
C ALA A 106 -0.09 -12.28 9.51
N SER A 107 0.87 -12.67 10.34
CA SER A 107 0.70 -13.75 11.33
C SER A 107 -0.16 -13.35 12.53
N ILE A 108 -0.49 -12.06 12.71
CA ILE A 108 -1.25 -11.57 13.86
C ILE A 108 -2.75 -11.80 13.65
N ASP A 109 -3.28 -12.94 14.10
CA ASP A 109 -4.66 -13.37 13.85
C ASP A 109 -5.75 -12.38 14.30
N GLY A 110 -5.48 -11.52 15.28
CA GLY A 110 -6.43 -10.52 15.79
C GLY A 110 -6.85 -9.44 14.79
N PHE A 111 -6.18 -9.35 13.64
CA PHE A 111 -6.55 -8.41 12.57
C PHE A 111 -7.38 -9.07 11.48
N ASN A 112 -8.59 -8.55 11.27
CA ASN A 112 -9.48 -8.95 10.17
C ASN A 112 -9.66 -7.87 9.09
N LEU A 113 -9.24 -6.63 9.36
CA LEU A 113 -9.26 -5.52 8.43
C LEU A 113 -7.90 -4.81 8.48
N TYR A 114 -7.33 -4.57 7.31
CA TYR A 114 -6.09 -3.86 7.10
C TYR A 114 -6.34 -2.65 6.22
N LEU A 115 -5.81 -1.49 6.60
CA LEU A 115 -5.75 -0.34 5.72
C LEU A 115 -4.34 -0.20 5.16
N THR A 116 -4.23 0.08 3.89
CA THR A 116 -2.94 0.41 3.28
C THR A 116 -3.02 1.70 2.47
N THR A 117 -1.98 2.51 2.57
CA THR A 117 -1.78 3.69 1.74
C THR A 117 -0.88 3.39 0.55
N THR A 118 -0.57 2.11 0.31
CA THR A 118 0.28 1.66 -0.81
C THR A 118 -0.56 0.98 -1.87
N PHE A 119 -0.10 1.04 -3.12
CA PHE A 119 -0.82 0.46 -4.26
C PHE A 119 -0.44 -0.99 -4.56
N ASP A 120 0.67 -1.45 -3.97
CA ASP A 120 1.28 -2.74 -4.26
C ASP A 120 0.46 -3.91 -3.68
N PRO A 121 0.62 -5.13 -4.22
CA PRO A 121 -0.15 -6.28 -3.77
C PRO A 121 0.48 -7.06 -2.60
N LEU A 122 1.59 -6.60 -1.99
CA LEU A 122 2.39 -7.47 -1.11
C LEU A 122 1.70 -7.79 0.21
N LEU A 123 0.91 -6.88 0.76
CA LEU A 123 0.14 -7.16 1.98
C LEU A 123 -0.90 -8.26 1.75
N GLU A 124 -1.64 -8.19 0.64
CA GLU A 124 -2.58 -9.24 0.22
C GLU A 124 -1.87 -10.58 0.03
N ARG A 125 -0.71 -10.58 -0.65
CA ARG A 125 0.10 -11.79 -0.85
C ARG A 125 0.62 -12.37 0.46
N ALA A 126 1.06 -11.53 1.39
CA ALA A 126 1.51 -11.97 2.72
C ALA A 126 0.37 -12.67 3.48
N LEU A 127 -0.83 -12.10 3.46
CA LEU A 127 -2.00 -12.70 4.11
C LEU A 127 -2.40 -14.02 3.45
N ASN A 128 -2.41 -14.09 2.12
CA ASN A 128 -2.66 -15.33 1.37
C ASN A 128 -1.64 -16.42 1.70
N ALA A 129 -0.35 -16.07 1.72
CA ALA A 129 0.73 -17.01 2.04
C ALA A 129 0.63 -17.53 3.48
N VAL A 130 0.48 -16.63 4.46
CA VAL A 130 0.56 -16.96 5.89
C VAL A 130 -0.74 -17.60 6.41
N ARG A 131 -1.89 -17.06 6.03
CA ARG A 131 -3.19 -17.47 6.62
C ARG A 131 -3.97 -18.47 5.80
N PHE A 132 -3.72 -18.50 4.49
CA PHE A 132 -4.55 -19.26 3.56
C PHE A 132 -3.75 -20.30 2.77
N GLY A 133 -2.51 -20.58 3.19
CA GLY A 133 -1.65 -21.59 2.54
C GLY A 133 -1.38 -21.28 1.07
N GLY A 134 -1.28 -20.00 0.73
CA GLY A 134 -1.08 -19.51 -0.64
C GLY A 134 -2.37 -19.35 -1.46
N LYS A 135 -3.55 -19.69 -0.93
CA LYS A 135 -4.82 -19.49 -1.65
C LYS A 135 -5.22 -18.03 -1.66
N GLU A 136 -5.74 -17.55 -2.79
CA GLU A 136 -6.33 -16.21 -2.94
C GLU A 136 -7.67 -16.12 -2.20
N ALA A 137 -7.63 -15.91 -0.89
CA ALA A 137 -8.81 -15.83 -0.02
C ALA A 137 -8.94 -14.48 0.71
N THR A 138 -7.91 -13.64 0.66
CA THR A 138 -7.96 -12.26 1.16
C THR A 138 -8.88 -11.41 0.28
N ARG A 139 -9.80 -10.69 0.90
CA ARG A 139 -10.70 -9.77 0.19
C ARG A 139 -10.01 -8.42 0.02
N THR A 140 -9.89 -7.95 -1.21
CA THR A 140 -9.23 -6.66 -1.49
C THR A 140 -10.19 -5.67 -2.11
N GLN A 141 -10.15 -4.45 -1.59
CA GLN A 141 -10.91 -3.30 -2.08
C GLN A 141 -10.01 -2.08 -2.16
N ALA A 142 -10.39 -1.10 -2.99
CA ALA A 142 -9.60 0.10 -3.19
C ALA A 142 -10.51 1.31 -3.39
N PHE A 143 -10.12 2.44 -2.79
CA PHE A 143 -10.65 3.74 -3.14
C PHE A 143 -9.93 4.28 -4.37
N PHE A 144 -10.68 4.88 -5.29
CA PHE A 144 -10.16 5.83 -6.28
C PHE A 144 -11.27 6.81 -6.69
N PRO A 145 -10.95 8.04 -7.14
CA PRO A 145 -11.95 9.07 -7.43
C PRO A 145 -13.06 8.67 -8.42
N GLY A 146 -12.80 7.75 -9.35
CA GLY A 146 -13.77 7.25 -10.32
C GLY A 146 -14.60 6.04 -9.88
N ALA A 147 -14.35 5.45 -8.71
CA ALA A 147 -14.97 4.19 -8.31
C ALA A 147 -16.47 4.32 -8.03
N ALA A 148 -17.27 3.34 -8.48
CA ALA A 148 -18.70 3.30 -8.17
C ALA A 148 -18.98 3.01 -6.68
N ASN A 149 -18.16 2.14 -6.07
CA ASN A 149 -18.19 1.83 -4.64
C ASN A 149 -16.86 2.24 -4.03
N LYS A 150 -16.89 3.21 -3.11
CA LYS A 150 -15.71 3.88 -2.56
C LYS A 150 -15.48 3.58 -1.07
N ASP A 151 -16.21 2.62 -0.51
CA ASP A 151 -16.16 2.27 0.90
C ASP A 151 -16.32 0.75 1.08
N LEU A 152 -16.03 0.27 2.28
CA LEU A 152 -16.22 -1.11 2.70
C LEU A 152 -17.71 -1.52 2.58
N PRO A 153 -18.00 -2.79 2.23
CA PRO A 153 -19.35 -3.27 1.98
C PRO A 153 -20.19 -3.40 3.26
N ALA A 154 -19.54 -3.35 4.42
CA ALA A 154 -20.15 -3.47 5.72
C ALA A 154 -19.25 -2.84 6.77
N ARG A 155 -19.78 -2.66 7.99
CA ARG A 155 -18.98 -2.23 9.13
C ARG A 155 -17.94 -3.30 9.46
N ARG A 156 -16.81 -2.88 10.05
CA ARG A 156 -15.72 -3.79 10.45
C ARG A 156 -16.20 -5.04 11.20
N ALA A 157 -17.12 -4.87 12.15
CA ALA A 157 -17.65 -5.98 12.96
C ALA A 157 -18.42 -7.03 12.15
N GLU A 158 -18.88 -6.68 10.95
CA GLU A 158 -19.68 -7.50 10.05
C GLU A 158 -18.86 -7.99 8.84
N LEU A 159 -17.60 -7.57 8.70
CA LEU A 159 -16.73 -8.03 7.63
C LEU A 159 -16.38 -9.50 7.84
N ALA A 160 -16.78 -10.32 6.86
CA ALA A 160 -16.40 -11.73 6.83
C ALA A 160 -14.99 -11.91 6.26
N GLY A 161 -14.16 -12.69 6.95
CA GLY A 161 -12.79 -13.02 6.52
C GLY A 161 -11.81 -11.85 6.69
N VAL A 162 -10.63 -11.99 6.08
CA VAL A 162 -9.57 -10.98 6.12
C VAL A 162 -9.74 -10.02 4.94
N THR A 163 -9.78 -8.72 5.23
CA THR A 163 -9.96 -7.66 4.23
C THR A 163 -8.77 -6.70 4.20
N VAL A 164 -8.28 -6.37 3.01
CA VAL A 164 -7.33 -5.29 2.75
C VAL A 164 -8.05 -4.16 2.00
N TYR A 165 -7.94 -2.95 2.52
CA TYR A 165 -8.49 -1.75 1.90
C TYR A 165 -7.37 -0.78 1.50
N HIS A 166 -7.22 -0.56 0.20
CA HIS A 166 -6.28 0.39 -0.36
C HIS A 166 -6.89 1.79 -0.40
N VAL A 167 -6.47 2.65 0.54
CA VAL A 167 -6.98 4.02 0.67
C VAL A 167 -6.52 4.90 -0.50
N LEU A 168 -5.34 4.62 -1.05
CA LEU A 168 -4.71 5.39 -2.12
C LEU A 168 -4.66 4.62 -3.44
N GLY A 169 -5.68 3.80 -3.67
CA GLY A 169 -5.83 3.00 -4.88
C GLY A 169 -4.92 1.76 -4.91
N LYS A 170 -5.22 0.87 -5.85
CA LYS A 170 -4.51 -0.39 -6.05
C LYS A 170 -3.96 -0.44 -7.47
N VAL A 171 -2.76 -1.00 -7.63
CA VAL A 171 -2.17 -1.17 -8.95
C VAL A 171 -3.08 -1.99 -9.86
N SER A 172 -3.33 -1.45 -11.06
CA SER A 172 -4.07 -2.10 -12.12
C SER A 172 -3.33 -1.92 -13.45
N VAL A 173 -3.54 -2.84 -14.39
CA VAL A 173 -2.92 -2.76 -15.74
C VAL A 173 -3.60 -1.70 -16.60
N ALA A 174 -4.85 -1.36 -16.29
CA ALA A 174 -5.73 -0.63 -17.20
C ALA A 174 -5.99 0.83 -16.81
N ALA A 175 -5.55 1.31 -15.64
CA ALA A 175 -6.02 2.60 -15.14
C ALA A 175 -5.03 3.33 -14.21
N CYS A 176 -5.05 4.66 -14.27
CA CYS A 176 -4.33 5.58 -13.38
C CYS A 176 -5.13 5.76 -12.07
N GLU A 177 -5.42 4.65 -11.40
CA GLU A 177 -6.36 4.57 -10.26
C GLU A 177 -5.63 4.39 -8.92
N PHE A 178 -4.37 4.79 -8.83
CA PHE A 178 -3.57 4.70 -7.61
C PHE A 178 -2.57 5.86 -7.51
N VAL A 179 -2.15 6.18 -6.29
CA VAL A 179 -1.16 7.23 -6.02
C VAL A 179 0.24 6.72 -6.34
N ALA A 180 0.83 7.19 -7.43
CA ALA A 180 2.21 6.82 -7.83
C ALA A 180 3.27 7.80 -7.29
N TRP A 181 2.86 9.03 -6.95
CA TRP A 181 3.69 10.16 -6.55
C TRP A 181 2.84 11.23 -5.84
N GLU A 182 3.48 12.26 -5.27
CA GLU A 182 2.83 13.25 -4.40
C GLU A 182 1.68 14.04 -5.03
N GLU A 183 1.71 14.37 -6.32
CA GLU A 183 0.61 15.13 -6.95
C GLU A 183 -0.70 14.31 -6.96
N ASP A 184 -0.62 12.99 -7.18
CA ASP A 184 -1.80 12.11 -7.10
C ASP A 184 -2.40 12.07 -5.70
N LEU A 185 -1.55 12.19 -4.67
CA LEU A 185 -2.00 12.16 -3.28
C LEU A 185 -2.98 13.32 -3.01
N LEU A 186 -2.70 14.51 -3.56
CA LEU A 186 -3.57 15.67 -3.40
C LEU A 186 -4.96 15.44 -3.99
N ASP A 187 -5.03 14.84 -5.19
CA ASP A 187 -6.30 14.49 -5.84
C ASP A 187 -7.10 13.51 -4.97
N PHE A 188 -6.45 12.46 -4.45
CA PHE A 188 -7.09 11.46 -3.59
C PHE A 188 -7.56 12.05 -2.26
N LEU A 189 -6.74 12.90 -1.62
CA LEU A 189 -7.08 13.55 -0.36
C LEU A 189 -8.22 14.58 -0.50
N CYS A 190 -8.39 15.19 -1.67
CA CYS A 190 -9.54 16.06 -1.93
C CYS A 190 -10.85 15.29 -2.08
N GLU A 191 -10.80 14.10 -2.69
CA GLU A 191 -11.98 13.30 -3.02
C GLU A 191 -12.44 12.36 -1.90
N LEU A 192 -11.52 11.94 -1.02
CA LEU A 192 -11.83 11.05 0.09
C LEU A 192 -12.84 11.67 1.09
N PRO A 193 -12.67 12.91 1.59
CA PRO A 193 -13.64 13.54 2.48
C PRO A 193 -15.00 13.80 1.83
N ARG A 194 -15.05 13.97 0.50
CA ARG A 194 -16.32 14.16 -0.22
C ARG A 194 -17.22 12.93 -0.13
N HIS A 195 -16.64 11.74 0.00
CA HIS A 195 -17.39 10.48 0.18
C HIS A 195 -17.81 10.24 1.63
N LEU A 196 -17.18 10.92 2.59
CA LEU A 196 -17.52 10.81 4.02
C LEU A 196 -18.63 11.79 4.45
N ARG A 197 -19.12 12.65 3.54
CA ARG A 197 -20.26 13.52 3.82
C ARG A 197 -21.55 12.72 3.60
N PRO A 198 -22.42 12.59 4.61
CA PRO A 198 -23.74 12.04 4.38
C PRO A 198 -24.49 12.92 3.38
N THR A 199 -25.08 12.32 2.35
CA THR A 199 -26.16 12.92 1.55
C THR A 199 -27.39 13.16 2.41
#